data_AF-A0A7H8R5U5-F1
#
_entry.id   AF-A0A7H8R5U5-F1
#
_cell.length_a   1.000
_cell.length_b   1.000
_cell.length_c   1.000
_cell.angle_alpha   90.00
_cell.angle_beta   90.00
_cell.angle_gamma   90.00
#
_symmetry.space_group_name_H-M   'P 1'
#
loop_
_entity.id
_entity.type
_entity.pdbx_description
1 polymer ?
#
loop_
_entity_poly.entity_id
_entity_poly.type
_entity_poly.pdbx_seq_one_letter_code
_entity_poly.pdbx_strand_id
1 'polypeptide(L)'
;MVLSSKAGLCSSLHLNVTSTPPSPLGLPLGPAEFIANPHLEDGIAQINWDDFALEAKGSALIATELGNSVQRVTPRGVVDIIAGGINSTTLAEPSSVTFGRTKRDSNTLRSSSVEDACF
;
A
#
# COMPACT_ATOMS: atom_id res chain seq x y z
N MET A 1 -2.23 2.52 13.91
CA MET A 1 -1.95 1.60 12.80
C MET A 1 -0.45 1.53 12.62
N VAL A 2 0.17 0.45 13.06
CA VAL A 2 1.51 0.07 12.61
C VAL A 2 1.34 -0.99 11.54
N LEU A 3 1.92 -0.72 10.38
CA LEU A 3 1.95 -1.64 9.25
C LEU A 3 3.26 -2.42 9.30
N SER A 4 3.15 -3.73 9.13
CA SER A 4 4.32 -4.60 8.97
C SER A 4 4.11 -5.44 7.72
N SER A 5 5.02 -5.29 6.77
CA SER A 5 5.10 -6.12 5.57
C SER A 5 5.83 -7.42 5.92
N LYS A 6 5.20 -8.57 5.66
CA LYS A 6 5.89 -9.87 5.69
C LYS A 6 6.16 -10.31 4.26
N ALA A 7 7.41 -10.19 3.81
CA ALA A 7 7.83 -10.74 2.53
C ALA A 7 7.76 -12.28 2.60
N GLY A 8 6.83 -12.88 1.86
CA GLY A 8 6.87 -14.30 1.52
C GLY A 8 7.84 -14.53 0.36
N LEU A 9 8.39 -15.75 0.26
CA LEU A 9 9.20 -16.19 -0.88
C LEU A 9 8.39 -15.98 -2.17
N CYS A 10 8.71 -14.92 -2.92
CA CYS A 10 8.01 -14.40 -4.09
C CYS A 10 6.62 -13.76 -3.85
N SER A 11 6.61 -12.42 -3.86
CA SER A 11 5.58 -11.56 -4.49
C SER A 11 4.23 -11.28 -3.81
N SER A 12 4.12 -11.26 -2.48
CA SER A 12 2.90 -10.67 -1.86
C SER A 12 3.19 -9.91 -0.58
N LEU A 13 3.07 -8.58 -0.66
CA LEU A 13 2.95 -7.72 0.51
C LEU A 13 1.57 -7.96 1.13
N HIS A 14 1.56 -8.43 2.37
CA HIS A 14 0.35 -8.53 3.20
C HIS A 14 0.29 -7.35 4.15
N LEU A 15 -0.88 -6.71 4.28
CA LEU A 15 -1.09 -5.64 5.24
C LEU A 15 -1.62 -6.20 6.56
N ASN A 16 -0.75 -6.14 7.55
CA ASN A 16 -1.10 -6.43 8.93
C ASN A 16 -1.23 -5.11 9.71
N VAL A 17 -2.31 -4.96 10.47
CA VAL A 17 -2.59 -3.77 11.28
C VAL A 17 -2.59 -4.13 12.76
N THR A 18 -1.93 -3.30 13.57
CA THR A 18 -2.20 -3.21 15.01
C THR A 18 -3.13 -2.04 15.33
N SER A 19 -4.18 -2.33 16.09
CA SER A 19 -5.23 -1.37 16.47
C SER A 19 -4.86 -0.52 17.69
N THR A 20 -3.71 -0.76 18.32
CA THR A 20 -3.30 0.02 19.50
C THR A 20 -2.45 1.25 19.11
N PRO A 21 -2.61 2.39 19.79
CA PRO A 21 -1.70 3.52 19.62
C PRO A 21 -0.26 3.10 19.97
N PRO A 22 0.76 3.76 19.40
CA PRO A 22 2.15 3.49 19.76
C PRO A 22 2.29 3.59 21.27
N SER A 23 2.74 2.52 21.91
CA SER A 23 2.91 2.50 23.35
C SER A 23 3.95 3.57 23.73
N PRO A 24 3.61 4.56 24.58
CA PRO A 24 4.56 5.60 24.99
C PRO A 24 5.78 5.04 25.72
N LEU A 25 5.71 3.78 26.14
CA LEU A 25 6.67 3.06 26.98
C LEU A 25 7.40 1.93 26.23
N GLY A 26 7.24 1.81 24.90
CA GLY A 26 7.89 0.74 24.12
C GLY A 26 7.35 -0.67 24.38
N LEU A 27 6.16 -0.78 24.98
CA LEU A 27 5.45 -2.05 25.15
C LEU A 27 4.99 -2.63 23.79
N PRO A 28 4.89 -3.96 23.66
CA PRO A 28 4.35 -4.59 22.46
C PRO A 28 2.98 -4.01 22.07
N LEU A 29 2.78 -3.71 20.78
CA LEU A 29 1.60 -3.03 20.24
C LEU A 29 0.34 -3.93 20.14
N GLY A 30 0.28 -4.98 20.96
CA GLY A 30 -0.76 -6.01 20.87
C GLY A 30 -0.62 -6.89 19.61
N PRO A 31 -1.56 -7.83 19.41
CA PRO A 31 -1.55 -8.69 18.23
C PRO A 31 -1.83 -7.89 16.96
N ALA A 32 -1.16 -8.28 15.87
CA ALA A 32 -1.47 -7.77 14.54
C ALA A 32 -2.56 -8.63 13.89
N GLU A 33 -3.46 -8.01 13.15
CA GLU A 33 -4.49 -8.66 12.35
C GLU A 33 -4.21 -8.49 10.86
N PHE A 34 -4.45 -9.55 10.09
CA PHE A 34 -4.40 -9.50 8.63
C PHE A 34 -5.71 -8.92 8.10
N ILE A 35 -5.64 -7.76 7.42
CA ILE A 35 -6.85 -7.04 7.01
C ILE A 35 -7.09 -7.06 5.50
N ALA A 36 -6.05 -7.28 4.68
CA ALA A 36 -6.19 -7.30 3.22
C ALA A 36 -4.98 -7.95 2.53
N ASN A 37 -5.23 -8.58 1.37
CA ASN A 37 -4.24 -9.06 0.40
C ASN A 37 -4.44 -8.34 -0.94
N PRO A 38 -3.40 -8.36 -1.80
CA PRO A 38 -3.56 -7.95 -3.18
C PRO A 38 -4.19 -9.09 -3.98
N HIS A 39 -5.51 -9.18 -3.96
CA HIS A 39 -6.24 -10.09 -4.84
C HIS A 39 -7.34 -9.33 -5.57
N LEU A 40 -7.40 -9.44 -6.90
CA LEU A 40 -8.68 -9.30 -7.58
C LEU A 40 -9.51 -10.52 -7.19
N GLU A 41 -10.75 -10.30 -6.84
CA GLU A 41 -11.64 -11.22 -6.11
C GLU A 41 -11.82 -12.61 -6.77
N ASP A 42 -11.33 -12.80 -8.01
CA ASP A 42 -11.53 -14.00 -8.84
C ASP A 42 -10.24 -14.68 -9.37
N GLY A 43 -9.05 -14.43 -8.81
CA GLY A 43 -7.86 -15.28 -9.09
C GLY A 43 -7.27 -15.16 -10.50
N ILE A 44 -7.68 -14.15 -11.25
CA ILE A 44 -7.33 -13.96 -12.67
C ILE A 44 -6.17 -12.97 -12.91
N ALA A 45 -5.76 -12.18 -11.90
CA ALA A 45 -4.48 -11.49 -11.90
C ALA A 45 -4.06 -11.15 -10.46
N GLN A 46 -2.90 -11.67 -10.05
CA GLN A 46 -2.25 -11.25 -8.81
C GLN A 46 -1.61 -9.88 -9.07
N ILE A 47 -2.20 -8.84 -8.48
CA ILE A 47 -1.54 -7.54 -8.42
C ILE A 47 -0.44 -7.66 -7.37
N ASN A 48 0.76 -7.15 -7.62
CA ASN A 48 1.79 -7.08 -6.58
C ASN A 48 1.65 -5.73 -5.86
N TRP A 49 1.46 -5.79 -4.55
CA TRP A 49 1.64 -4.63 -3.68
C TRP A 49 3.11 -4.45 -3.36
N ASP A 50 3.61 -3.22 -3.47
CA ASP A 50 4.98 -2.82 -3.15
C ASP A 50 4.96 -1.82 -1.98
N ASP A 51 5.73 -0.73 -2.04
CA ASP A 51 5.78 0.29 -0.99
C ASP A 51 4.42 0.96 -0.73
N PHE A 52 4.31 1.57 0.45
CA PHE A 52 3.11 2.27 0.89
C PHE A 52 3.40 3.57 1.65
N ALA A 53 2.40 4.45 1.68
CA ALA A 53 2.32 5.63 2.54
C ALA A 53 1.08 5.54 3.45
N LEU A 54 1.09 6.27 4.57
CA LEU A 54 -0.05 6.32 5.50
C LEU A 54 -0.79 7.66 5.39
N GLU A 55 -2.11 7.61 5.27
CA GLU A 55 -2.98 8.77 5.46
C GLU A 55 -3.10 9.12 6.95
N ALA A 56 -3.42 10.39 7.25
CA ALA A 56 -3.64 10.85 8.63
C ALA A 56 -4.77 10.07 9.36
N LYS A 57 -5.73 9.51 8.62
CA LYS A 57 -6.83 8.70 9.15
C LYS A 57 -6.44 7.23 9.37
N GLY A 58 -5.21 6.84 8.99
CA GLY A 58 -4.68 5.50 9.15
C GLY A 58 -4.87 4.57 7.95
N SER A 59 -5.46 5.00 6.83
CA SER A 59 -5.47 4.16 5.63
C SER A 59 -4.05 4.03 5.06
N ALA A 60 -3.73 2.88 4.48
CA ALA A 60 -2.53 2.68 3.67
C ALA A 60 -2.81 3.07 2.21
N LEU A 61 -1.90 3.80 1.58
CA LEU A 61 -1.87 4.04 0.13
C LEU A 61 -0.71 3.22 -0.43
N ILE A 62 -0.97 2.32 -1.37
CA ILE A 62 -0.03 1.27 -1.78
C ILE A 62 0.21 1.39 -3.27
N ALA A 63 1.48 1.35 -3.65
CA ALA A 63 1.88 1.26 -5.04
C ALA A 63 1.63 -0.16 -5.54
N THR A 64 1.05 -0.27 -6.74
CA THR A 64 0.77 -1.57 -7.33
C THR A 64 1.45 -1.69 -8.68
N GLU A 65 2.46 -2.56 -8.75
CA GLU A 65 3.31 -2.81 -9.92
C GLU A 65 2.47 -3.17 -11.17
N LEU A 66 2.13 -4.46 -11.35
CA LEU A 66 1.29 -4.91 -12.47
C LEU A 66 -0.15 -4.36 -12.44
N GLY A 67 -0.57 -3.82 -11.29
CA GLY A 67 -1.87 -3.17 -11.17
C GLY A 67 -1.92 -1.79 -11.82
N ASN A 68 -0.77 -1.19 -12.17
CA ASN A 68 -0.66 0.14 -12.76
C ASN A 68 -1.49 1.19 -11.99
N SER A 69 -1.52 1.06 -10.66
CA SER A 69 -2.46 1.76 -9.80
C SER A 69 -1.87 2.13 -8.44
N VAL A 70 -2.57 3.04 -7.74
CA VAL A 70 -2.41 3.23 -6.31
C VAL A 70 -3.70 2.77 -5.64
N GLN A 71 -3.57 1.86 -4.67
CA GLN A 71 -4.69 1.34 -3.90
C GLN A 71 -4.72 1.93 -2.49
N ARG A 72 -5.91 2.26 -1.99
CA ARG A 72 -6.14 2.67 -0.61
C ARG A 72 -6.74 1.50 0.16
N VAL A 73 -6.09 1.11 1.25
CA VAL A 73 -6.58 0.10 2.18
C VAL A 73 -6.94 0.74 3.51
N THR A 74 -8.22 0.67 3.88
CA THR A 74 -8.70 1.19 5.16
C THR A 74 -8.34 0.24 6.31
N PRO A 75 -8.32 0.70 7.58
CA PRO A 75 -8.12 -0.18 8.74
C PRO A 75 -9.19 -1.28 8.90
N ARG A 76 -10.28 -1.22 8.13
CA ARG A 76 -11.35 -2.25 8.08
C ARG A 76 -11.16 -3.26 6.94
N GLY A 77 -10.06 -3.20 6.21
CA GLY A 77 -9.76 -4.10 5.10
C GLY A 77 -10.39 -3.74 3.75
N VAL A 78 -11.12 -2.63 3.65
CA VAL A 78 -11.67 -2.15 2.36
C VAL A 78 -10.54 -1.66 1.47
N VAL A 79 -10.49 -2.14 0.22
CA VAL A 79 -9.50 -1.79 -0.81
C VAL A 79 -10.17 -1.01 -1.95
N ASP A 80 -9.68 0.20 -2.24
CA ASP A 80 -10.14 1.04 -3.37
C ASP A 80 -8.98 1.39 -4.30
N ILE A 81 -9.19 1.45 -5.62
CA ILE A 81 -8.23 2.10 -6.53
C ILE A 81 -8.47 3.61 -6.50
N ILE A 82 -7.43 4.39 -6.17
CA ILE A 82 -7.52 5.86 -6.08
C ILE A 82 -6.80 6.59 -7.22
N ALA A 83 -5.94 5.89 -7.97
CA ALA A 83 -5.29 6.40 -9.17
C ALA A 83 -4.89 5.22 -10.08
N GLY A 84 -4.92 5.42 -11.40
CA GLY A 84 -4.54 4.41 -12.38
C GLY A 84 -5.51 3.23 -12.48
N GLY A 85 -4.97 2.05 -12.81
CA GLY A 85 -5.68 0.80 -13.07
C GLY A 85 -4.93 -0.02 -14.12
N ILE A 86 -5.27 -1.30 -14.29
CA ILE A 86 -4.50 -2.23 -15.15
C ILE A 86 -4.24 -1.71 -16.58
N ASN A 87 -5.16 -0.92 -17.13
CA ASN A 87 -5.07 -0.32 -18.47
C ASN A 87 -4.55 1.13 -18.47
N SER A 88 -3.97 1.60 -17.36
CA SER A 88 -3.44 2.95 -17.21
C SER A 88 -2.12 3.07 -17.95
N THR A 89 -2.02 4.09 -18.81
CA THR A 89 -0.77 4.49 -19.49
C THR A 89 -0.10 5.70 -18.84
N THR A 90 -0.79 6.39 -17.92
CA THR A 90 -0.27 7.57 -17.22
C THR A 90 0.44 7.20 -15.92
N LEU A 91 0.10 6.05 -15.36
CA LEU A 91 0.72 5.49 -14.16
C LEU A 91 1.05 4.04 -14.48
N ALA A 92 2.28 3.82 -14.94
CA ALA A 92 2.82 2.49 -15.21
C ALA A 92 3.68 2.06 -14.03
N GLU A 93 3.47 0.83 -13.57
CA GLU A 93 4.32 0.13 -12.59
C GLU A 93 4.83 1.01 -11.44
N PRO A 94 3.93 1.68 -10.69
CA PRO A 94 4.35 2.42 -9.52
C PRO A 94 4.95 1.43 -8.50
N SER A 95 6.16 1.71 -8.06
CA SER A 95 6.87 0.93 -7.03
C SER A 95 6.75 1.56 -5.65
N SER A 96 6.60 2.88 -5.57
CA SER A 96 6.50 3.58 -4.29
C SER A 96 5.60 4.81 -4.35
N VAL A 97 5.01 5.15 -3.20
CA VAL A 97 4.20 6.34 -3.01
C VAL A 97 4.59 7.08 -1.72
N THR A 98 4.58 8.41 -1.76
CA THR A 98 4.91 9.23 -0.59
C THR A 98 4.20 10.58 -0.62
N PHE A 99 3.85 11.12 0.54
CA PHE A 99 3.33 12.48 0.62
C PHE A 99 4.46 13.51 0.47
N GLY A 100 4.13 14.66 -0.13
CA GLY A 100 5.05 15.79 -0.19
C GLY A 100 5.55 16.21 1.20
N ARG A 101 6.81 16.62 1.28
CA ARG A 101 7.50 16.87 2.56
C ARG A 101 7.36 18.31 3.05
N THR A 102 6.77 19.20 2.26
CA THR A 102 6.62 20.62 2.60
C THR A 102 5.17 20.94 2.95
N LYS A 103 4.94 22.06 3.66
CA LYS A 103 3.56 22.54 3.91
C LYS A 103 2.77 22.83 2.63
N ARG A 104 3.45 23.07 1.50
CA ARG A 104 2.81 23.36 0.21
C ARG A 104 2.26 22.11 -0.47
N ASP A 105 2.88 20.96 -0.24
CA ASP A 105 2.60 19.71 -0.96
C ASP A 105 2.33 18.52 -0.03
N SER A 106 2.14 18.75 1.28
CA SER A 106 1.84 17.70 2.25
C SER A 106 0.51 16.98 2.01
N ASN A 107 -0.36 17.52 1.15
CA ASN A 107 -1.59 16.88 0.69
C ASN A 107 -1.48 16.33 -0.74
N THR A 108 -0.27 16.30 -1.31
CA THR A 108 0.01 15.75 -2.63
C THR A 108 0.71 14.41 -2.46
N LEU A 109 0.10 13.35 -2.96
CA LEU A 109 0.76 12.06 -3.11
C LEU A 109 1.64 12.08 -4.35
N ARG A 110 2.89 11.66 -4.19
CA ARG A 110 3.82 11.41 -5.28
C ARG A 110 4.01 9.92 -5.42
N SER A 111 4.06 9.45 -6.66
CA SER A 111 4.49 8.10 -6.98
C SER A 111 5.88 8.15 -7.63
N SER A 112 6.66 7.11 -7.42
CA SER A 112 7.75 6.74 -8.31
C SER A 112 7.38 5.49 -9.06
N SER A 113 7.63 5.51 -10.35
CA SER A 113 7.55 4.35 -11.21
C SER A 113 8.96 3.92 -11.55
N VAL A 114 9.18 2.61 -11.59
CA VAL A 114 10.29 2.03 -12.33
C VAL A 114 9.74 1.71 -13.70
N GLU A 115 10.17 2.43 -14.73
CA GLU A 115 9.96 1.95 -16.09
C GLU A 115 11.02 0.87 -16.35
N ASP A 116 10.56 -0.38 -16.48
CA ASP A 116 11.26 -1.66 -16.75
C ASP A 116 12.05 -2.31 -15.59
N ALA A 117 11.61 -3.51 -15.15
CA ALA A 117 12.45 -4.73 -15.00
C ALA A 117 11.72 -5.98 -14.42
N CYS A 118 11.04 -6.76 -15.27
CA CYS A 118 11.05 -8.24 -15.22
C CYS A 118 10.44 -8.82 -16.52
N PHE A 119 11.30 -9.26 -17.46
CA PHE A 119 10.94 -10.17 -18.55
C PHE A 119 11.12 -11.62 -18.10
#